data_AF-A0A419IAW4-F1
#
_entry.id   AF-A0A419IAW4-F1
#
_cell.length_a   1.000
_cell.length_b   1.000
_cell.length_c   1.000
_cell.angle_alpha   90.00
_cell.angle_beta   90.00
_cell.angle_gamma   90.00
#
_symmetry.space_group_name_H-M   'P 1'
#
loop_
_entity.id
_entity.type
_entity.pdbx_description
1 polymer ?
#
loop_
_entity_poly.entity_id
_entity_poly.type
_entity_poly.pdbx_seq_one_letter_code
_entity_poly.pdbx_strand_id
1 'polypeptide(L)' 'MGTIEPGKRADFVVLDADPLADPAHYRQLTSVVKDGVAIDLARLPEHPVYTAGTPVPGGRAAAVG' A
#
# COMPACT_ATOMS: atom_id res chain seq x y z
N MET A 1 13.88 -6.02 11.76
CA MET A 1 12.86 -5.34 10.93
C MET A 1 12.73 -3.92 11.39
N GLY A 2 12.56 -2.96 10.48
CA GLY A 2 12.33 -1.56 10.83
C GLY A 2 13.55 -0.63 10.74
N THR A 3 14.72 -1.13 10.33
CA THR A 3 15.87 -0.30 9.95
C THR A 3 16.56 -0.88 8.72
N ILE A 4 17.24 -0.03 7.95
CA ILE A 4 18.00 -0.41 6.76
C ILE A 4 19.45 -0.62 7.16
N GLU A 5 19.88 -1.87 7.28
CA GLU A 5 21.25 -2.26 7.61
C GLU A 5 21.66 -3.52 6.84
N PRO A 6 22.96 -3.70 6.52
CA PRO A 6 23.45 -4.92 5.88
C PRO A 6 23.08 -6.18 6.67
N GLY A 7 22.70 -7.25 5.96
CA GLY A 7 22.30 -8.52 6.56
C GLY A 7 20.86 -8.57 7.09
N LYS A 8 20.11 -7.46 7.03
CA LYS A 8 18.67 -7.45 7.32
C LYS A 8 17.85 -7.73 6.06
N ARG A 9 16.58 -8.14 6.26
CA ARG A 9 15.61 -8.30 5.15
C ARG A 9 15.42 -6.98 4.41
N ALA A 10 15.38 -7.05 3.09
CA ALA A 10 15.18 -5.91 2.21
C ALA A 10 13.69 -5.51 2.17
N ASP A 11 13.22 -4.97 3.30
CA ASP A 11 11.88 -4.42 3.49
C ASP A 11 11.99 -2.89 3.59
N PHE A 12 11.61 -2.17 2.54
CA PHE A 12 11.66 -0.70 2.52
C PHE A 12 10.69 -0.10 1.49
N VAL A 13 10.50 1.22 1.57
CA VAL A 13 9.71 2.02 0.63
C VAL A 13 10.54 3.17 0.08
N VAL A 14 10.22 3.62 -1.11
CA VAL A 14 10.76 4.85 -1.71
C VAL A 14 9.63 5.88 -1.80
N LEU A 15 9.93 7.12 -1.41
CA LEU A 15 8.96 8.22 -1.39
C LEU A 15 9.35 9.27 -2.43
N ASP A 16 8.33 9.89 -3.04
CA ASP A 16 8.51 10.99 -4.00
C ASP A 16 8.76 12.35 -3.31
N ALA A 17 8.46 12.46 -2.01
CA ALA A 17 8.61 13.68 -1.23
C ALA A 17 9.20 13.42 0.16
N ASP A 18 9.81 14.46 0.75
CA ASP A 18 10.49 14.39 2.04
C ASP A 18 9.48 14.27 3.22
N PRO A 19 9.44 13.13 3.92
CA PRO A 19 8.54 12.94 5.06
C PRO A 19 8.94 13.74 6.31
N LEU A 20 10.18 14.24 6.38
CA LEU A 20 10.62 15.10 7.50
C LEU A 20 10.07 16.53 7.37
N ALA A 21 9.78 16.96 6.14
CA ALA A 21 9.14 18.25 5.87
C ALA A 21 7.64 18.23 6.17
N ASP A 22 6.93 17.14 5.83
CA ASP A 22 5.51 16.94 6.14
C ASP A 22 5.19 15.44 6.29
N PRO A 23 4.63 14.98 7.44
CA PRO A 23 4.19 13.60 7.62
C PRO A 23 3.16 13.10 6.58
N ALA A 24 2.45 14.00 5.89
CA ALA A 24 1.56 13.62 4.80
C ALA A 24 2.32 12.97 3.63
N HIS A 25 3.60 13.33 3.43
CA HIS A 25 4.44 12.81 2.35
C HIS A 25 4.76 11.31 2.46
N TYR A 26 4.55 10.69 3.64
CA TYR A 26 4.64 9.22 3.77
C TYR A 26 3.68 8.46 2.84
N ARG A 27 2.63 9.12 2.33
CA ARG A 27 1.65 8.52 1.39
C ARG A 27 2.05 8.61 -0.07
N GLN A 28 3.13 9.33 -0.39
CA GLN A 28 3.60 9.56 -1.75
C GLN A 28 4.63 8.51 -2.11
N LEU A 29 4.18 7.27 -2.28
CA LEU A 29 5.03 6.11 -2.53
C LEU A 29 5.43 6.05 -4.01
N THR A 30 6.72 6.03 -4.30
CA THR A 30 7.27 5.68 -5.61
C THR A 30 7.28 4.17 -5.80
N SER A 31 7.71 3.42 -4.77
CA SER A 31 7.83 1.96 -4.83
C SER A 31 7.82 1.31 -3.44
N VAL A 32 7.48 0.02 -3.43
CA VAL A 32 7.50 -0.83 -2.24
C VAL A 32 8.32 -2.08 -2.56
N VAL A 33 9.30 -2.39 -1.69
CA VAL A 33 10.11 -3.60 -1.77
C VAL A 33 9.90 -4.41 -0.49
N LYS A 34 9.60 -5.70 -0.65
CA LYS A 34 9.40 -6.64 0.45
C LYS A 34 10.19 -7.91 0.18
N ASP A 35 10.97 -8.35 1.17
CA ASP A 35 11.87 -9.49 1.06
C ASP A 35 12.77 -9.44 -0.20
N GLY A 36 13.15 -8.23 -0.62
CA GLY A 36 13.95 -7.99 -1.83
C GLY A 36 13.18 -8.03 -3.15
N VAL A 37 11.85 -8.18 -3.11
CA VAL A 37 10.98 -8.22 -4.29
C VAL A 37 10.22 -6.90 -4.42
N ALA A 38 10.27 -6.30 -5.62
CA ALA A 38 9.45 -5.14 -5.95
C ALA A 38 7.98 -5.54 -6.08
N ILE A 39 7.08 -4.82 -5.40
CA ILE A 39 5.64 -5.10 -5.38
C ILE A 39 4.93 -4.21 -6.40
N ASP A 40 4.11 -4.82 -7.27
CA ASP A 40 3.19 -4.09 -8.13
C ASP A 40 1.93 -3.69 -7.34
N LEU A 41 1.92 -2.46 -6.83
CA LEU A 41 0.83 -1.93 -6.03
C LEU A 41 -0.50 -1.82 -6.80
N ALA A 42 -0.45 -1.65 -8.12
CA ALA A 42 -1.64 -1.50 -8.95
C ALA A 42 -2.39 -2.83 -9.13
N ARG A 43 -1.72 -3.95 -8.90
CA ARG A 43 -2.31 -5.30 -8.97
C ARG A 43 -2.91 -5.78 -7.66
N LEU A 44 -2.77 -5.00 -6.59
CA LEU A 44 -3.30 -5.38 -5.28
C LEU A 44 -4.80 -4.99 -5.15
N PRO A 45 -5.60 -5.81 -4.44
CA PRO A 45 -5.29 -7.16 -3.98
C PRO A 45 -5.29 -8.16 -5.16
N GLU A 46 -4.36 -9.12 -5.15
CA GLU A 46 -4.24 -10.14 -6.20
C GLU A 46 -5.51 -11.01 -6.33
N HIS A 47 -6.17 -11.26 -5.20
CA HIS A 47 -7.41 -12.01 -5.09
C HIS A 47 -8.42 -11.20 -4.25
N PRO A 48 -9.21 -10.32 -4.87
CA PRO A 48 -10.18 -9.50 -4.17
C PRO A 48 -11.34 -10.34 -3.61
N VAL A 49 -11.55 -10.31 -2.29
CA VAL A 49 -12.69 -10.98 -1.62
C VAL A 49 -13.70 -9.94 -1.12
N TYR A 50 -13.24 -8.94 -0.37
CA TYR A 50 -14.08 -7.87 0.18
C TYR A 50 -14.19 -6.66 -0.74
N THR A 51 -13.11 -6.31 -1.44
CA THR A 51 -13.03 -5.13 -2.31
C THR A 51 -13.64 -5.37 -3.70
N ALA A 52 -13.90 -6.62 -4.08
CA ALA A 52 -14.60 -6.98 -5.33
C ALA A 52 -16.09 -6.57 -5.35
N GLY A 53 -16.57 -5.89 -4.30
CA GLY A 53 -17.95 -5.43 -4.23
C GLY A 53 -18.92 -6.53 -3.81
N THR A 54 -18.54 -7.37 -2.83
CA THR A 54 -19.54 -8.21 -2.16
C THR A 54 -20.62 -7.28 -1.60
N PRO A 55 -21.88 -7.34 -2.09
CA PRO A 55 -22.95 -6.55 -1.51
C PRO A 55 -23.09 -7.00 -0.07
N VAL A 56 -22.89 -6.08 0.88
CA VAL A 56 -23.17 -6.36 2.29
C VAL A 56 -24.66 -6.73 2.37
N PRO A 57 -25.03 -7.95 2.80
CA PRO A 57 -26.44 -8.30 2.94
C PRO A 57 -27.08 -7.34 3.96
N GLY A 58 -27.97 -6.47 3.49
CA GLY A 58 -28.64 -5.45 4.33
C GLY A 58 -28.04 -4.03 4.29
N GLY A 59 -26.99 -3.76 3.50
CA GLY A 59 -26.48 -2.41 3.30
C GLY A 59 -27.37 -1.59 2.36
N ARG A 60 -27.83 -0.40 2.76
CA ARG A 60 -28.51 0.54 1.86
C ARG A 60 -27.57 0.82 0.67
N ALA A 61 -28.05 0.59 -0.55
CA ALA A 61 -27.35 0.97 -1.77
C ALA A 61 -26.97 2.45 -1.70
N ALA A 62 -25.68 2.75 -1.82
CA ALA A 62 -25.24 4.12 -2.03
C ALA A 62 -25.83 4.57 -3.37
N ALA A 63 -26.70 5.58 -3.31
CA ALA A 63 -27.24 6.21 -4.49
C ALA A 63 -26.08 6.80 -5.30
N VAL A 64 -25.90 6.29 -6.50
CA VAL A 64 -25.07 6.92 -7.53
C VAL A 64 -25.84 8.13 -8.05
N GLY A 65 -25.24 9.31 -7.90
CA GLY A 65 -25.66 10.57 -8.51
C GLY A 65 -24.71 10.96 -9.63
#